data_AF-A0A5E4GMD0-F1
#
_entry.id   AF-A0A5E4GMD0-F1
#
_cell.length_a   1.000
_cell.length_b   1.000
_cell.length_c   1.000
_cell.angle_alpha   90.00
_cell.angle_beta   90.00
_cell.angle_gamma   90.00
#
_symmetry.space_group_name_H-M   'P 1'
#
loop_
_entity.id
_entity.type
_entity.pdbx_description
1 polymer ?
#
loop_
_entity_poly.entity_id
_entity_poly.type
_entity_poly.pdbx_seq_one_letter_code
_entity_poly.pdbx_strand_id
1 'polypeptide(L)'
;LQLIRDAIGYISSSSSRQQDFAHLCMSHGLKPIKLKKDIRIRWNSTYHMLKSCKGYTNVINFYYNNKMNDNLLRDEEWNVCFALVDFFKVFYDAT
;
A
#
# COMPACT_ATOMS: atom_id res chain seq x y z
N LEU A 1 4.50 -0.64 9.85
CA LEU A 1 4.39 -1.77 8.88
C LEU A 1 3.12 -2.60 9.01
N GLN A 2 2.75 -3.09 10.20
CA GLN A 2 1.54 -3.93 10.36
C GLN A 2 0.26 -3.22 9.88
N LEU A 3 0.06 -1.96 10.27
CA LEU A 3 -1.07 -1.14 9.80
C LEU A 3 -1.15 -1.05 8.28
N ILE A 4 -0.03 -0.84 7.58
CA ILE A 4 0.00 -0.81 6.11
C ILE A 4 -0.37 -2.18 5.53
N ARG A 5 0.13 -3.28 6.11
CA ARG A 5 -0.27 -4.63 5.67
C ARG A 5 -1.78 -4.84 5.80
N ASP A 6 -2.38 -4.35 6.88
CA ASP A 6 -3.81 -4.49 7.13
C ASP A 6 -4.62 -3.64 6.15
N ALA A 7 -4.18 -2.41 5.87
CA ALA A 7 -4.81 -1.55 4.87
C ALA A 7 -4.76 -2.13 3.45
N ILE A 8 -3.56 -2.54 2.99
CA ILE A 8 -3.39 -3.16 1.68
C ILE A 8 -4.13 -4.50 1.61
N GLY A 9 -4.08 -5.28 2.68
CA GLY A 9 -4.83 -6.53 2.82
C GLY A 9 -6.33 -6.31 2.68
N TYR A 10 -6.87 -5.29 3.35
CA TYR A 10 -8.28 -4.90 3.30
C TYR A 10 -8.72 -4.46 1.90
N ILE A 11 -7.98 -3.53 1.27
CA ILE A 11 -8.30 -3.01 -0.06
C ILE A 11 -8.29 -4.14 -1.08
N SER A 12 -7.29 -5.02 -1.00
CA SER A 12 -7.10 -6.11 -1.94
C SER A 12 -7.90 -7.37 -1.61
N SER A 13 -8.75 -7.39 -0.57
CA SER A 13 -9.43 -8.61 -0.12
C SER A 13 -10.62 -9.03 -0.99
N SER A 14 -11.29 -8.10 -1.66
CA SER A 14 -12.47 -8.40 -2.51
C SER A 14 -12.42 -7.63 -3.84
N SER A 15 -13.09 -8.16 -4.86
CA SER A 15 -13.21 -7.52 -6.17
C SER A 15 -13.89 -6.16 -6.10
N SER A 16 -14.98 -6.04 -5.33
CA SER A 16 -15.68 -4.78 -5.13
C SER A 16 -14.79 -3.70 -4.50
N ARG A 17 -14.01 -4.03 -3.45
CA ARG A 17 -13.07 -3.04 -2.85
C ARG A 17 -11.97 -2.62 -3.80
N GLN A 18 -11.46 -3.55 -4.61
CA GLN A 18 -10.48 -3.25 -5.65
C GLN A 18 -11.05 -2.33 -6.74
N GLN A 19 -12.32 -2.52 -7.12
CA GLN A 19 -13.02 -1.64 -8.07
C GLN A 19 -13.25 -0.25 -7.48
N ASP A 20 -13.72 -0.15 -6.24
CA ASP A 20 -13.92 1.13 -5.55
C ASP A 20 -12.60 1.91 -5.44
N PHE A 21 -11.51 1.22 -5.06
CA PHE A 21 -10.19 1.83 -5.00
C PHE A 21 -9.70 2.27 -6.39
N ALA A 22 -9.97 1.49 -7.45
CA ALA A 22 -9.64 1.87 -8.81
C ALA A 22 -10.40 3.13 -9.27
N HIS A 23 -11.70 3.22 -8.98
CA HIS A 23 -12.49 4.42 -9.24
C HIS A 23 -11.95 5.64 -8.49
N LEU A 24 -11.59 5.47 -7.22
CA LEU A 24 -10.98 6.53 -6.42
C LEU A 24 -9.62 6.96 -6.97
N CYS A 25 -8.79 6.03 -7.46
CA CYS A 25 -7.55 6.41 -8.14
C CYS A 25 -7.85 7.33 -9.34
N MET A 26 -8.84 6.97 -10.18
CA MET A 26 -9.20 7.76 -11.35
C MET A 26 -9.76 9.14 -10.98
N SER A 27 -10.58 9.26 -9.94
CA SER A 27 -11.11 10.56 -9.50
C SER A 27 -10.01 11.50 -8.97
N HIS A 28 -8.89 10.94 -8.52
CA HIS A 28 -7.68 11.68 -8.13
C HIS A 28 -6.67 11.85 -9.29
N GLY A 29 -7.04 11.53 -10.53
CA GLY A 29 -6.17 11.65 -11.70
C GLY A 29 -5.02 10.64 -11.75
N LEU A 30 -5.09 9.57 -10.95
CA LEU A 30 -4.10 8.50 -10.91
C LEU A 30 -4.55 7.30 -11.75
N LYS A 31 -3.59 6.63 -12.39
CA LYS A 31 -3.83 5.36 -13.07
C LYS A 31 -4.24 4.29 -12.04
N PRO A 32 -5.32 3.53 -12.22
CA PRO A 32 -5.65 2.40 -11.37
C PRO A 32 -4.53 1.37 -11.30
N ILE A 33 -4.21 0.91 -10.10
CA ILE A 33 -3.22 -0.15 -9.87
C ILE A 33 -3.80 -1.28 -9.04
N LYS A 34 -3.22 -2.47 -9.21
CA LYS A 34 -3.47 -3.59 -8.31
C LYS A 34 -2.40 -3.58 -7.21
N LEU A 35 -2.82 -3.33 -5.98
CA LEU A 35 -1.92 -3.36 -4.83
C LEU A 35 -1.47 -4.81 -4.55
N LYS A 36 -0.16 -4.98 -4.32
CA LYS A 36 0.41 -6.30 -4.04
C LYS A 36 0.25 -6.62 -2.56
N LYS A 37 -0.26 -7.83 -2.23
CA LYS A 37 -0.34 -8.29 -0.84
C LYS A 37 1.01 -8.76 -0.34
N ASP A 38 1.27 -8.52 0.93
CA ASP A 38 2.44 -9.08 1.62
C ASP A 38 2.22 -10.56 1.98
N ILE A 39 3.31 -11.33 1.93
CA ILE A 39 3.40 -12.71 2.40
C ILE A 39 4.47 -12.72 3.49
N ARG A 40 4.05 -12.79 4.76
CA ARG A 40 4.91 -12.56 5.95
C ARG A 40 6.24 -13.32 5.96
N ILE A 41 6.30 -14.51 5.36
CA ILE A 41 7.49 -15.37 5.34
C ILE A 41 8.57 -14.95 4.31
N ARG A 42 8.27 -14.03 3.40
CA ARG A 42 9.20 -13.61 2.33
C ARG A 42 9.29 -12.10 2.24
N TRP A 43 10.41 -11.53 2.65
CA TRP A 43 10.67 -10.09 2.61
C TRP A 43 10.49 -9.49 1.19
N ASN A 44 10.75 -10.27 0.12
CA ASN A 44 10.49 -9.87 -1.27
C ASN A 44 9.05 -9.42 -1.51
N SER A 45 8.08 -10.09 -0.88
CA SER A 45 6.67 -9.71 -0.99
C SER A 45 6.37 -8.42 -0.24
N THR A 46 7.04 -8.17 0.90
CA THR A 46 6.95 -6.91 1.64
C THR A 46 7.53 -5.77 0.79
N TYR A 47 8.71 -5.96 0.19
CA TYR A 47 9.31 -5.00 -0.72
C TYR A 47 8.37 -4.67 -1.88
N HIS A 48 7.79 -5.69 -2.53
CA HIS A 48 6.86 -5.49 -3.64
C HIS A 48 5.55 -4.81 -3.24
N MET A 49 4.98 -5.13 -2.07
CA MET A 49 3.82 -4.43 -1.52
C MET A 49 4.13 -2.94 -1.35
N LEU A 50 5.18 -2.62 -0.59
CA LEU A 50 5.53 -1.24 -0.27
C LEU A 50 5.92 -0.44 -1.52
N LYS A 51 6.68 -1.05 -2.44
CA LYS A 51 7.03 -0.44 -3.74
C LYS A 51 5.78 -0.12 -4.56
N SER A 52 4.74 -0.97 -4.53
CA SER A 52 3.48 -0.70 -5.24
C SER A 52 2.66 0.45 -4.66
N CYS A 53 2.95 0.86 -3.42
CA CYS A 53 2.26 1.99 -2.76
C CYS A 53 2.90 3.35 -3.07
N LYS A 54 4.14 3.40 -3.59
CA LYS A 54 4.81 4.66 -3.93
C LYS A 54 3.96 5.44 -4.96
N GLY A 55 3.63 6.69 -4.64
CA GLY A 55 2.77 7.55 -5.47
C GLY A 55 1.25 7.41 -5.23
N TYR A 56 0.82 6.48 -4.38
CA TYR A 56 -0.60 6.22 -4.09
C TYR A 56 -0.96 6.39 -2.61
N THR A 57 -0.03 6.80 -1.76
CA THR A 57 -0.20 6.91 -0.30
C THR A 57 -1.41 7.75 0.09
N ASN A 58 -1.62 8.90 -0.56
CA ASN A 58 -2.74 9.79 -0.26
C ASN A 58 -4.09 9.12 -0.52
N VAL A 59 -4.22 8.41 -1.64
CA VAL A 59 -5.46 7.71 -2.00
C VAL A 59 -5.69 6.48 -1.12
N ILE A 60 -4.61 5.78 -0.74
CA ILE A 60 -4.67 4.67 0.22
C ILE A 60 -5.12 5.17 1.59
N ASN A 61 -4.54 6.26 2.09
CA ASN A 61 -4.91 6.88 3.37
C ASN A 61 -6.38 7.29 3.34
N PHE A 62 -6.80 8.02 2.30
CA PHE A 62 -8.19 8.45 2.16
C PHE A 62 -9.13 7.25 2.18
N TYR A 63 -8.91 6.24 1.32
CA TYR A 63 -9.80 5.08 1.25
C TYR A 63 -9.90 4.34 2.58
N TYR A 64 -8.76 4.04 3.20
CA TYR A 64 -8.72 3.21 4.41
C TYR A 64 -9.24 3.96 5.64
N ASN A 65 -8.84 5.22 5.82
CA ASN A 65 -9.28 6.03 6.96
C ASN A 65 -10.79 6.31 6.91
N ASN A 66 -11.33 6.63 5.72
CA ASN A 66 -12.78 6.77 5.57
C ASN A 66 -13.51 5.47 5.91
N LYS A 67 -12.95 4.32 5.50
CA LYS A 67 -13.59 3.04 5.77
C LYS A 67 -13.55 2.63 7.24
N MET A 68 -12.47 2.96 7.94
CA MET A 68 -12.32 2.71 9.37
C MET A 68 -12.98 3.78 10.24
N ASN A 69 -13.42 4.89 9.64
CA ASN A 69 -13.93 6.06 10.34
C ASN A 69 -12.95 6.57 11.41
N ASP A 70 -11.65 6.52 11.07
CA ASP A 70 -10.54 6.89 11.95
C ASP A 70 -9.30 7.27 11.12
N ASN A 71 -8.46 8.18 11.63
CA ASN A 71 -7.28 8.69 10.94
C ASN A 71 -6.03 7.84 11.22
N LEU A 72 -6.12 6.55 10.94
CA LEU A 72 -5.09 5.57 11.29
C LEU A 72 -3.82 5.71 10.45
N LEU A 73 -3.96 5.83 9.12
CA LEU A 73 -2.82 6.00 8.21
C LEU A 73 -2.51 7.47 7.99
N ARG A 74 -1.28 7.89 8.29
CA ARG A 74 -0.75 9.23 8.07
C ARG A 74 0.58 9.13 7.31
N ASP A 75 1.13 10.29 6.97
CA ASP A 75 2.37 10.36 6.18
C ASP A 75 3.59 9.80 6.93
N GLU A 76 3.57 9.88 8.26
CA GLU A 76 4.61 9.38 9.14
C GLU A 76 4.82 7.85 9.01
N GLU A 77 3.72 7.09 8.91
CA GLU A 77 3.81 5.63 8.76
C GLU A 77 4.45 5.23 7.41
N TRP A 78 4.29 6.05 6.37
CA TRP A 78 4.89 5.82 5.06
C TRP A 78 6.39 6.11 5.06
N ASN A 79 6.85 7.13 5.78
CA ASN A 79 8.28 7.49 5.84
C ASN A 79 9.14 6.32 6.30
N VAL A 80 8.74 5.66 7.39
CA VAL A 80 9.45 4.47 7.90
C VAL A 80 9.42 3.33 6.88
N CYS A 81 8.30 3.16 6.19
CA CYS A 81 8.14 2.05 5.24
C CYS A 81 8.89 2.28 3.93
N PHE A 82 9.05 3.52 3.48
CA PHE A 82 9.86 3.81 2.30
C PHE A 82 11.36 3.76 2.59
N ALA A 83 11.80 4.11 3.81
CA ALA A 83 13.16 3.82 4.25
C ALA A 83 13.46 2.31 4.19
N LEU A 84 12.50 1.45 4.60
CA LEU A 84 12.62 0.00 4.45
C LEU A 84 12.67 -0.47 2.99
N VAL A 85 11.93 0.18 2.09
CA VAL A 85 12.00 -0.13 0.64
C VAL A 85 13.40 0.14 0.10
N ASP A 86 14.00 1.26 0.48
CA ASP A 86 15.32 1.64 0.00
C ASP A 86 16.40 0.71 0.59
N PHE A 87 16.26 0.29 1.84
CA PHE A 87 17.08 -0.78 2.44
C PHE A 87 16.94 -2.12 1.69
N PHE A 88 15.71 -2.57 1.43
CA PHE A 88 15.46 -3.83 0.70
C PHE A 88 15.92 -3.80 -0.75
N LYS A 89 15.97 -2.62 -1.38
CA LYS A 89 16.40 -2.48 -2.77
C LYS A 89 17.80 -3.03 -3.01
N VAL A 90 18.73 -2.82 -2.07
CA VAL A 90 20.12 -3.33 -2.19
C VAL A 90 20.16 -4.85 -2.27
N PHE A 91 19.39 -5.54 -1.42
CA PHE A 91 19.31 -7.00 -1.43
C PHE A 91 18.55 -7.52 -2.66
N TYR A 92 17.52 -6.79 -3.08
CA TYR A 92 16.70 -7.17 -4.23
C TYR A 92 17.49 -7.08 -5.54
N ASP A 93 18.30 -6.04 -5.70
CA ASP A 93 19.11 -5.86 -6.91
C ASP A 93 20.30 -6.85 -6.98
N ALA A 94 20.68 -7.45 -5.84
CA ALA A 94 21.77 -8.42 -5.73
C ALA A 94 21.35 -9.89 -5.89
N THR A 95 20.05 -10.18 -6.08
CA THR A 95 19.48 -11.53 -6.20
C THR A 95 18.78 -11.70 -7.55
#